data_AF-A0A358EG20-F1
#
_entry.id   AF-A0A358EG20-F1
#
_cell.length_a   1.000
_cell.length_b   1.000
_cell.length_c   1.000
_cell.angle_alpha   90.00
_cell.angle_beta   90.00
_cell.angle_gamma   90.00
#
_symmetry.space_group_name_H-M   'P 1'
#
loop_
_entity.id
_entity.type
_entity.pdbx_description
1 polymer ?
#
loop_
_entity_poly.entity_id
_entity_poly.type
_entity_poly.pdbx_seq_one_letter_code
_entity_poly.pdbx_strand_id
1 'polypeptide(L)' 'ERTKLLAEPSGAAGLAALLQGKIEIDQERPVVIVISGGNADLDQLARLVQGEAC' A
#
# COMPACT_ATOMS: atom_id res chain seq x y z
N GLU A 1 0.28 -13.90 -3.72
CA GLU A 1 1.55 -13.92 -2.97
C GLU A 1 2.75 -14.13 -3.90
N ARG A 2 3.41 -13.07 -4.40
CA ARG A 2 4.62 -13.24 -5.23
C ARG A 2 5.86 -12.54 -4.68
N THR A 3 5.70 -11.53 -3.81
CA THR A 3 6.81 -10.78 -3.20
C THR A 3 6.97 -11.02 -1.71
N LYS A 4 5.94 -11.58 -1.02
CA LYS A 4 5.92 -11.78 0.44
C LYS A 4 6.27 -10.49 1.22
N LEU A 5 5.93 -9.33 0.65
CA LEU A 5 6.25 -8.02 1.21
C LEU A 5 5.05 -7.48 1.99
N LEU A 6 5.32 -7.00 3.20
CA LEU A 6 4.36 -6.28 4.04
C LEU A 6 4.75 -4.80 4.07
N ALA A 7 3.87 -3.95 3.53
CA ALA A 7 4.02 -2.50 3.59
C ALA A 7 3.20 -1.95 4.75
N GLU A 8 3.77 -1.01 5.50
CA GLU A 8 3.00 -0.23 6.48
C GLU A 8 1.98 0.69 5.75
N PRO A 9 0.91 1.17 6.41
CA PRO A 9 -0.11 1.99 5.75
C PRO A 9 0.44 3.24 5.05
N SER A 10 1.38 3.96 5.71
CA SER A 10 2.07 5.12 5.14
C SER A 10 2.89 4.75 3.89
N GLY A 11 3.64 3.65 3.94
CA GLY A 11 4.45 3.15 2.83
C GLY A 11 3.65 2.65 1.63
N ALA A 12 2.35 2.37 1.82
CA ALA A 12 1.42 1.95 0.77
C ALA A 12 0.55 3.09 0.21
N ALA A 13 0.67 4.32 0.70
CA ALA A 13 -0.22 5.43 0.33
C ALA A 13 -0.24 5.74 -1.18
N GLY A 14 0.93 5.72 -1.83
CA GLY A 14 1.03 5.93 -3.28
C GLY A 14 0.33 4.84 -4.10
N LEU A 15 0.46 3.58 -3.67
CA LEU A 15 -0.27 2.47 -4.28
C LEU A 15 -1.78 2.62 -4.08
N ALA A 16 -2.23 3.02 -2.89
CA ALA A 16 -3.64 3.25 -2.61
C ALA A 16 -4.23 4.38 -3.46
N ALA A 17 -3.50 5.47 -3.64
CA ALA A 17 -3.91 6.59 -4.49
C ALA A 17 -4.03 6.18 -5.97
N LEU A 18 -3.07 5.38 -6.46
CA LEU A 18 -3.11 4.84 -7.82
C LEU A 18 -4.32 3.93 -8.04
N LEU A 19 -4.56 2.98 -7.13
CA LEU A 19 -5.68 2.03 -7.24
C LEU A 19 -7.04 2.74 -7.17
N GLN A 20 -7.14 3.83 -6.41
CA GLN A 20 -8.35 4.64 -6.32
C GLN A 20 -8.49 5.71 -7.40
N GLY A 21 -7.57 5.77 -8.37
CA GLY A 21 -7.63 6.77 -9.45
C GLY A 21 -7.53 8.21 -8.97
N LYS A 22 -6.89 8.46 -7.82
CA LYS A 22 -6.75 9.80 -7.22
C LYS A 22 -5.58 10.61 -7.80
N ILE A 23 -4.80 10.02 -8.69
CA ILE A 23 -3.65 10.63 -9.36
C ILE A 23 -3.75 10.38 -10.85
N GLU A 24 -3.39 11.38 -11.65
CA GLU A 24 -3.29 11.25 -13.10
C GLU A 24 -1.99 10.52 -13.46
N ILE A 25 -2.09 9.55 -14.38
CA ILE A 25 -0.94 8.80 -14.88
C ILE A 25 -0.98 8.72 -16.40
N ASP A 26 0.19 8.78 -17.01
CA ASP A 26 0.38 8.49 -18.43
C ASP A 26 0.36 6.97 -18.64
N GLN A 27 -0.71 6.46 -19.26
CA GLN A 27 -0.93 5.03 -19.49
C GLN A 27 0.08 4.42 -20.49
N GLU A 28 0.78 5.26 -21.26
CA GLU A 28 1.79 4.79 -22.22
C GLU A 28 3.18 4.62 -21.59
N ARG A 29 3.35 5.01 -20.32
CA ARG A 29 4.64 4.95 -19.63
C ARG A 29 4.63 3.99 -18.45
N PRO A 30 5.80 3.39 -18.13
CA PRO A 30 5.95 2.63 -16.90
C PRO A 30 5.69 3.50 -15.68
N VAL A 31 4.87 2.99 -14.76
CA VAL A 31 4.61 3.62 -13.45
C VAL A 31 5.42 2.90 -12.38
N VAL A 32 6.13 3.66 -11.54
CA VAL A 32 6.90 3.14 -10.42
C VAL A 32 6.30 3.64 -9.12
N ILE A 33 6.07 2.72 -8.18
CA ILE A 33 5.67 3.05 -6.81
C ILE A 33 6.82 2.68 -5.88
N VAL A 34 7.21 3.63 -5.03
CA VAL A 34 8.19 3.39 -3.96
C VAL A 34 7.44 2.93 -2.72
N ILE A 35 7.75 1.71 -2.27
CA ILE A 35 7.31 1.23 -0.95
C ILE A 35 8.42 1.59 0.04
N SER A 36 8.20 2.64 0.83
CA SER A 36 9.25 3.24 1.68
C SER A 36 9.42 2.55 3.04
N GLY A 37 8.42 1.83 3.51
CA GLY A 37 8.39 1.28 4.88
C GLY A 37 7.58 -0.01 4.98
N GLY A 38 8.02 -0.89 5.87
CA GLY A 38 7.42 -2.18 6.17
C GLY A 38 7.43 -2.50 7.66
N ASN A 39 7.54 -1.48 8.51
CA ASN A 39 7.49 -1.66 9.96
C ASN A 39 6.02 -1.87 10.33
N ALA A 40 5.68 -3.10 10.68
CA ALA A 40 4.33 -3.47 11.04
C ALA A 40 4.28 -4.10 12.42
N ASP A 41 3.41 -3.57 13.25
CA ASP A 41 2.95 -4.23 14.46
C ASP A 41 1.94 -5.33 14.06
N LEU A 42 2.11 -6.55 14.59
CA LEU A 42 1.27 -7.69 14.23
C LEU A 42 -0.16 -7.58 14.75
N ASP A 43 -0.37 -6.94 15.90
CA ASP A 43 -1.71 -6.71 16.44
C ASP A 43 -2.43 -5.65 15.58
N GLN A 44 -1.71 -4.61 15.17
CA GLN A 44 -2.25 -3.63 14.23
C GLN A 44 -2.58 -4.25 12.87
N LEU A 45 -1.71 -5.13 12.36
CA LEU A 45 -1.97 -5.87 11.12
C LEU A 45 -3.23 -6.74 11.23
N ALA A 46 -3.39 -7.47 12.33
CA ALA A 46 -4.57 -8.32 12.55
C ALA A 46 -5.86 -7.50 12.49
N ARG A 47 -5.92 -6.36 13.19
CA ARG A 47 -7.06 -5.43 13.16
C ARG A 47 -7.34 -4.92 11.75
N LEU A 48 -6.32 -4.49 11.02
CA LEU A 48 -6.46 -4.00 9.64
C LEU A 48 -7.00 -5.09 8.70
N VAL A 49 -6.52 -6.33 8.81
CA VAL A 49 -6.98 -7.47 8.01
C VAL A 49 -8.42 -7.86 8.37
N GLN A 50 -8.80 -7.71 9.64
CA GLN A 50 -10.17 -7.92 10.12
C GLN A 50 -11.12 -6.76 9.75
N GLY A 51 -10.61 -5.69 9.15
CA GLY A 51 -11.40 -4.51 8.78
C GLY A 51 -11.71 -3.58 9.95
N GLU A 52 -11.05 -3.77 11.10
CA GLU A 52 -11.18 -2.96 12.32
C GLU A 52 -10.28 -1.73 12.27
N ALA A 53 -10.21 -1.08 11.10
CA ALA A 53 -9.52 0.20 10.98
C ALA A 53 -10.33 1.27 11.72
N CYS A 54 -9.67 2.01 12.64
CA CYS A 54 -10.26 3.13 13.37
C CYS A 54 -10.94 4.15 12.45
#